data_AF-A0A9Q0Y8D9-F1
#
_entry.id   AF-A0A9Q0Y8D9-F1
#
_cell.length_a   1.000
_cell.length_b   1.000
_cell.length_c   1.000
_cell.angle_alpha   90.00
_cell.angle_beta   90.00
_cell.angle_gamma   90.00
#
_symmetry.space_group_name_H-M   'P 1'
#
loop_
_entity.id
_entity.type
_entity.pdbx_description
1 polymer ?
#
loop_
_entity_poly.entity_id
_entity_poly.type
_entity_poly.pdbx_seq_one_letter_code
_entity_poly.pdbx_strand_id
1 'polypeptide(L)'
;MLDFIISDEPVNYLGISFTHHQRDFFKLNYVPKLSRIKSIINLWSSRDLTPSGKIVLIKTFLISQLVYLFSVLPNPTIQFFKDV
;
A
#
# COMPACT_ATOMS: atom_id res chain seq x y z
N MET A 1 -16.62 -17.64 -30.06
CA MET A 1 -16.97 -16.68 -28.99
C MET A 1 -16.27 -17.22 -27.75
N LEU A 2 -15.25 -16.54 -27.23
CA LEU A 2 -14.53 -17.01 -26.04
C LEU A 2 -15.37 -16.64 -24.81
N ASP A 3 -15.90 -17.65 -24.12
CA ASP A 3 -16.59 -17.47 -22.84
C ASP A 3 -15.55 -17.16 -21.76
N PHE A 4 -15.34 -15.88 -21.48
CA PHE A 4 -14.56 -15.45 -20.33
C PHE A 4 -15.35 -15.75 -19.05
N ILE A 5 -14.89 -16.74 -18.28
CA ILE A 5 -15.39 -17.02 -16.95
C ILE A 5 -14.86 -15.92 -16.02
N ILE A 6 -15.71 -14.93 -15.71
CA ILE A 6 -15.38 -13.88 -14.74
C ILE A 6 -15.47 -14.52 -13.35
N SER A 7 -14.31 -14.83 -12.79
CA SER A 7 -14.22 -15.26 -11.38
C SER A 7 -14.35 -14.02 -10.48
N ASP A 8 -15.12 -14.15 -9.40
CA ASP A 8 -15.29 -13.06 -8.40
C ASP A 8 -14.12 -13.00 -7.40
N GLU A 9 -13.19 -13.96 -7.47
CA GLU A 9 -12.02 -13.98 -6.61
C GLU A 9 -11.01 -12.88 -6.96
N PRO A 10 -10.37 -12.25 -5.95
CA PRO A 10 -9.38 -11.23 -6.20
C PRO A 10 -8.12 -11.82 -6.84
N VAL A 11 -7.71 -11.26 -7.97
CA VAL A 11 -6.53 -11.71 -8.71
C VAL A 11 -5.31 -10.92 -8.24
N ASN A 12 -4.26 -11.62 -7.84
CA ASN A 12 -3.00 -10.99 -7.43
C ASN A 12 -2.04 -10.89 -8.60
N TYR A 13 -1.58 -9.68 -8.89
CA TYR A 13 -0.57 -9.42 -9.91
C TYR A 13 0.44 -8.38 -9.42
N LEU A 14 1.74 -8.72 -9.47
CA LEU A 14 2.85 -7.88 -9.01
C LEU A 14 2.69 -7.34 -7.57
N GLY A 15 2.02 -8.10 -6.70
CA GLY A 15 1.76 -7.69 -5.31
C GLY A 15 0.67 -6.63 -5.17
N ILE A 16 -0.23 -6.55 -6.15
CA ILE A 16 -1.48 -5.79 -6.12
C ILE A 16 -2.64 -6.76 -6.34
N SER A 17 -3.65 -6.67 -5.47
CA SER A 17 -4.86 -7.47 -5.53
C SER A 17 -5.95 -6.71 -6.28
N PHE A 18 -6.36 -7.24 -7.43
CA PHE A 18 -7.44 -6.69 -8.24
C PHE A 18 -8.75 -7.36 -7.86
N THR A 19 -9.78 -6.57 -7.56
CA THR A 19 -11.13 -7.03 -7.25
C THR A 19 -12.12 -6.20 -8.06
N HIS A 20 -13.28 -6.77 -8.36
CA HIS A 20 -14.38 -6.08 -9.05
C HIS A 20 -14.98 -4.96 -8.19
N HIS A 21 -14.83 -5.03 -6.87
CA HIS A 21 -15.40 -4.09 -5.92
C HIS A 21 -14.41 -2.97 -5.57
N GLN A 22 -14.68 -1.75 -6.04
CA GLN A 22 -13.77 -0.60 -5.84
C GLN A 22 -13.48 -0.28 -4.37
N ARG A 23 -14.45 -0.50 -3.45
CA ARG A 23 -14.26 -0.27 -2.01
C ARG A 23 -13.21 -1.22 -1.42
N ASP A 24 -13.27 -2.48 -1.82
CA ASP A 24 -12.35 -3.50 -1.33
C ASP A 24 -10.99 -3.39 -2.02
N PHE A 25 -10.95 -2.88 -3.24
CA PHE A 25 -9.72 -2.65 -4.00
C PHE A 25 -8.71 -1.77 -3.24
N PHE A 26 -9.14 -0.62 -2.71
CA PHE A 26 -8.25 0.24 -1.92
C PHE A 26 -7.88 -0.41 -0.59
N LYS A 27 -8.84 -1.02 0.10
CA LYS A 27 -8.61 -1.63 1.42
C LYS A 27 -7.61 -2.79 1.35
N LEU A 28 -7.76 -3.67 0.36
CA LEU A 28 -6.90 -4.83 0.15
C LEU A 28 -5.46 -4.45 -0.16
N ASN A 29 -5.23 -3.31 -0.84
CA ASN A 29 -3.89 -2.91 -1.26
C ASN A 29 -3.22 -1.92 -0.30
N TYR A 30 -3.94 -0.93 0.22
CA TYR A 30 -3.36 0.13 1.06
C TYR A 30 -3.17 -0.32 2.51
N VAL A 31 -4.20 -0.88 3.15
CA VAL A 31 -4.17 -1.23 4.59
C VAL A 31 -2.99 -2.14 4.96
N PRO A 32 -2.72 -3.27 4.28
CA PRO A 32 -1.60 -4.12 4.65
C PRO A 32 -0.25 -3.44 4.45
N LYS A 33 -0.09 -2.61 3.40
CA LYS A 33 1.18 -1.89 3.17
C LYS A 33 1.40 -0.79 4.20
N LEU A 34 0.36 -0.04 4.57
CA LEU A 34 0.43 0.98 5.62
C LEU A 34 0.74 0.36 6.99
N SER A 35 0.10 -0.77 7.31
CA SER A 35 0.39 -1.52 8.54
C SER A 35 1.86 -1.97 8.58
N ARG A 36 2.38 -2.52 7.48
CA ARG A 36 3.79 -2.91 7.36
C ARG A 36 4.73 -1.71 7.53
N ILE A 37 4.43 -0.58 6.89
CA ILE A 37 5.19 0.67 7.04
C ILE A 37 5.20 1.11 8.50
N LYS A 38 4.05 1.10 9.18
CA LYS A 38 3.94 1.45 10.60
C LYS A 38 4.81 0.54 11.48
N SER A 39 4.79 -0.77 11.25
CA SER A 39 5.65 -1.71 11.98
C SER A 39 7.14 -1.43 11.75
N ILE A 40 7.54 -1.11 10.52
CA ILE A 40 8.94 -0.78 10.19
C ILE A 40 9.37 0.53 10.87
N ILE A 41 8.51 1.55 10.84
CA ILE A 41 8.76 2.82 11.55
C ILE A 41 8.90 2.56 13.05
N ASN A 42 8.03 1.75 13.65
CA ASN A 42 8.11 1.41 15.07
C ASN A 42 9.43 0.70 15.41
N LEU A 43 9.86 -0.24 14.56
CA LEU A 43 11.14 -0.94 14.71
C LEU A 43 12.36 -0.01 14.58
N TRP A 44 12.28 1.03 13.76
CA TRP A 44 13.35 2.03 13.65
C TRP A 44 13.28 3.09 14.73
N SER A 45 12.08 3.38 15.24
CA SER A 45 11.89 4.28 16.35
C SER A 45 12.50 3.74 17.64
N SER A 46 12.48 2.41 17.82
CA SER A 46 13.14 1.75 18.96
C SER A 46 14.67 1.68 18.86
N ARG A 47 15.27 2.05 17.72
CA ARG A 47 16.73 2.12 17.55
C ARG A 47 17.23 3.53 17.79
N ASP A 48 18.43 3.63 18.36
CA ASP A 48 19.14 4.90 18.53
C ASP A 48 19.72 5.41 17.19
N LEU A 49 18.82 5.85 16.31
CA LEU A 49 19.15 6.54 15.07
C LEU A 49 19.15 8.04 15.27
N THR A 50 20.12 8.72 14.68
CA THR A 50 20.13 10.18 14.61
C THR A 50 18.88 10.68 13.87
N PRO A 51 18.37 11.89 14.18
CA PRO A 51 17.24 12.46 13.46
C PRO A 51 17.47 12.54 11.94
N SER A 52 18.70 12.85 11.51
CA SER A 52 19.10 12.84 10.10
C SER A 52 19.05 11.44 9.49
N GLY A 53 19.52 10.41 10.21
CA GLY A 53 19.41 9.02 9.78
C GLY A 53 17.96 8.58 9.58
N LYS A 54 17.05 8.97 10.50
CA LYS A 54 15.62 8.70 10.37
C LYS A 54 15.03 9.36 9.11
N ILE A 55 15.39 10.61 8.81
CA ILE A 55 14.94 11.31 7.60
C ILE A 55 15.42 10.60 6.33
N VAL A 56 16.67 10.16 6.28
CA VAL A 56 17.23 9.44 5.12
C VAL A 56 16.48 8.13 4.90
N LEU A 57 16.20 7.36 5.95
CA LEU A 57 15.43 6.11 5.86
C LEU A 57 14.01 6.35 5.35
N ILE A 58 13.32 7.38 5.87
CA ILE A 58 11.98 7.76 5.39
C ILE A 58 12.06 8.09 3.89
N LYS A 59 13.01 8.95 3.49
CA LYS A 59 13.13 9.41 2.10
C LYS A 59 13.50 8.30 1.11
N THR A 60 14.34 7.36 1.51
CA THR A 60 14.86 6.33 0.59
C THR A 60 13.98 5.07 0.59
N PHE A 61 13.52 4.63 1.75
CA PHE A 61 12.83 3.35 1.89
C PHE A 61 11.31 3.48 1.96
N LEU A 62 10.77 4.43 2.72
CA LEU A 62 9.31 4.56 2.82
C LEU A 62 8.71 5.16 1.55
N ILE A 63 9.33 6.22 1.02
CA ILE A 63 8.87 6.85 -0.21
C ILE A 63 8.88 5.86 -1.38
N SER A 64 9.92 5.04 -1.53
CA SER A 64 10.01 4.08 -2.65
C SER A 64 8.86 3.05 -2.62
N GLN A 65 8.44 2.58 -1.44
CA GLN A 65 7.29 1.67 -1.33
C GLN A 65 5.96 2.34 -1.69
N LEU A 66 5.79 3.61 -1.30
CA LEU A 66 4.58 4.37 -1.60
C LEU A 66 4.51 4.79 -3.07
N VAL A 67 5.64 5.17 -3.68
CA VAL A 67 5.70 5.58 -5.10
C VAL A 67 5.22 4.47 -6.02
N TYR A 68 5.65 3.23 -5.80
CA TYR A 68 5.16 2.10 -6.60
C TYR A 68 3.63 1.94 -6.48
N LEU A 69 3.11 2.04 -5.25
CA LEU A 69 1.68 1.89 -5.00
C LEU A 69 0.86 3.03 -5.65
N PHE A 70 1.34 4.28 -5.56
CA PHE A 70 0.70 5.43 -6.19
C PHE A 70 0.82 5.46 -7.71
N SER A 71 1.86 4.83 -8.27
CA SER A 71 2.03 4.76 -9.72
C SER A 71 1.08 3.75 -10.38
N VAL A 72 0.67 2.70 -9.64
CA VAL A 72 -0.15 1.63 -10.20
C VAL A 72 -1.63 1.77 -9.81
N LEU A 73 -1.92 2.31 -8.63
CA LEU A 73 -3.29 2.50 -8.16
C LEU A 73 -3.83 3.89 -8.53
N PRO A 74 -5.13 3.99 -8.87
CA PRO A 74 -5.80 5.28 -9.02
C PRO A 74 -5.83 6.02 -7.68
N ASN A 75 -6.04 7.35 -7.73
CA ASN A 75 -6.09 8.17 -6.52
C ASN A 75 -7.29 7.77 -5.64
N PRO A 76 -7.08 7.34 -4.38
CA PRO A 76 -8.17 7.06 -3.45
C PRO A 76 -8.92 8.35 -3.07
N THR A 77 -10.21 8.19 -2.76
CA THR A 77 -11.05 9.31 -2.29
C THR A 77 -10.55 9.82 -0.94
N ILE A 78 -10.66 11.13 -0.68
CA ILE A 78 -10.32 11.75 0.61
C ILE A 78 -11.01 11.03 1.79
N GLN A 79 -12.23 10.52 1.58
CA GLN A 79 -12.99 9.77 2.57
C GLN A 79 -12.27 8.48 3.01
N PHE A 80 -11.60 7.78 2.08
CA PHE A 80 -10.86 6.57 2.39
C PHE A 80 -9.75 6.81 3.42
N PHE A 81 -9.02 7.93 3.29
CA PHE A 81 -7.97 8.28 4.25
C PHE A 81 -8.48 8.79 5.60
N LYS A 82 -9.77 9.13 5.70
CA LYS A 82 -10.39 9.45 7.00
C LYS A 82 -10.82 8.18 7.74
N ASP A 83 -11.11 7.12 6.99
CA ASP A 83 -11.61 5.84 7.51
C ASP A 83 -10.48 4.84 7.83
N VAL A 84 -9.27 5.06 7.30
CA VAL A 84 -8.05 4.26 7.51
C VAL A 84 -7.15 4.86 8.59
#